data_AF-A0A6J4Y5Z2-F1
#
_entry.id   AF-A0A6J4Y5Z2-F1
#
_cell.length_a   1.000
_cell.length_b   1.000
_cell.length_c   1.000
_cell.angle_alpha   90.00
_cell.angle_beta   90.00
_cell.angle_gamma   90.00
#
_symmetry.space_group_name_H-M   'P 1'
#
loop_
_entity.id
_entity.type
_entity.pdbx_description
1 polymer ?
#
loop_
_entity_poly.entity_id
_entity_poly.type
_entity_poly.pdbx_seq_one_letter_code
_entity_poly.pdbx_strand_id
1 'polypeptide(L)'
;MGLQNKLDEDNQLASQFGLTFKLPDDVAGLYSKFGIDLVRYNGNDQWSLPMPGRFVLDQKGKVVSAEADPDYTRRPEPSEIVEVLKKIV
;
A
#
# COMPACT_ATOMS: atom_id res chain seq x y z
N MET A 1 1.22 22.96 18.64
CA MET A 1 2.21 22.22 17.82
C MET A 1 1.45 21.67 16.63
N GLY A 2 1.53 22.37 15.49
CA GLY A 2 0.68 22.12 14.32
C GLY A 2 0.93 20.74 13.71
N LEU A 3 -0.11 20.11 13.21
CA LEU A 3 -0.02 18.85 12.46
C LEU A 3 0.72 19.15 11.14
N GLN A 4 2.05 19.07 11.18
CA GLN A 4 2.87 19.02 9.97
C GLN A 4 2.49 17.73 9.22
N ASN A 5 2.37 17.83 7.89
CA ASN A 5 1.83 16.84 6.96
C ASN A 5 1.97 15.37 7.43
N LYS A 6 0.84 14.69 7.66
CA LYS A 6 0.76 13.26 7.97
C LYS A 6 0.87 12.39 6.71
N LEU A 7 1.83 12.66 5.83
CA LEU A 7 2.06 11.87 4.62
C LEU A 7 3.37 11.08 4.76
N ASP A 8 3.40 9.87 4.22
CA ASP A 8 4.65 9.14 3.98
C ASP A 8 5.27 9.65 2.66
N GLU A 9 6.12 10.68 2.77
CA GLU A 9 6.79 11.26 1.60
C GLU A 9 7.67 10.22 0.91
N ASP A 10 7.58 10.16 -0.42
CA ASP A 10 8.32 9.21 -1.28
C ASP A 10 8.17 7.73 -0.89
N ASN A 11 7.12 7.37 -0.14
CA ASN A 11 6.92 6.04 0.41
C ASN A 11 8.11 5.54 1.28
N GLN A 12 8.81 6.43 1.99
CA GLN A 12 9.99 6.09 2.78
C GLN A 12 9.68 5.07 3.89
N LEU A 13 8.59 5.26 4.62
CA LEU A 13 8.16 4.35 5.67
C LEU A 13 7.67 3.04 5.06
N ALA A 14 6.79 3.09 4.06
CA ALA A 14 6.28 1.90 3.39
C ALA A 14 7.42 1.04 2.81
N SER A 15 8.47 1.66 2.26
CA SER A 15 9.65 0.95 1.74
C SER A 15 10.42 0.21 2.83
N GLN A 16 10.53 0.77 4.04
CA GLN A 16 11.16 0.08 5.18
C GLN A 16 10.41 -1.19 5.58
N PHE A 17 9.10 -1.25 5.33
CA PHE A 17 8.26 -2.42 5.57
C PHE A 17 8.11 -3.33 4.33
N GLY A 18 8.76 -3.01 3.21
CA GLY A 18 8.62 -3.76 1.95
C GLY A 18 7.24 -3.61 1.30
N LEU A 19 6.51 -2.54 1.60
CA LEU A 19 5.16 -2.24 1.12
C LEU A 19 5.15 -1.28 -0.06
N THR A 20 6.22 -1.28 -0.86
CA THR A 20 6.32 -0.51 -2.09
C THR A 20 6.71 -1.43 -3.23
N PHE A 21 6.22 -1.12 -4.42
CA PHE A 21 6.62 -1.81 -5.64
C PHE A 21 6.91 -0.81 -6.75
N LYS A 22 7.88 -1.15 -7.59
CA LYS A 22 8.17 -0.40 -8.81
C LYS A 22 7.22 -0.90 -9.90
N LEU A 23 6.59 0.04 -10.60
CA LEU A 23 5.84 -0.29 -11.80
C LEU A 23 6.77 -0.85 -12.88
N PRO A 24 6.40 -1.94 -13.55
CA PRO A 24 7.06 -2.38 -14.76
C PRO A 24 7.10 -1.24 -15.80
N ASP A 25 8.21 -1.13 -16.54
CA ASP A 25 8.45 0.00 -17.44
C ASP A 25 7.40 0.08 -18.59
N ASP A 26 6.86 -1.06 -19.02
CA ASP A 26 5.77 -1.14 -20.00
C ASP A 26 4.45 -0.57 -19.46
N VAL A 27 4.13 -0.84 -18.19
CA VAL A 27 2.97 -0.27 -17.50
C VAL A 27 3.14 1.23 -17.28
N ALA A 28 4.33 1.68 -16.85
CA ALA A 28 4.64 3.10 -16.73
C ALA A 28 4.48 3.85 -18.07
N GLY A 29 4.95 3.24 -19.16
CA GLY A 29 4.76 3.78 -20.51
C GLY A 29 3.29 3.81 -20.95
N LEU A 30 2.49 2.80 -20.60
CA LEU A 30 1.05 2.77 -20.88
C LEU A 30 0.30 3.86 -20.11
N TYR A 31 0.60 4.02 -18.82
CA TYR A 31 0.00 5.05 -17.95
C TYR A 31 0.28 6.45 -18.51
N SER A 32 1.53 6.70 -18.92
CA SER A 32 1.91 7.96 -19.56
C SER A 32 1.07 8.25 -20.81
N LYS A 33 0.78 7.24 -21.65
CA LYS A 33 -0.08 7.40 -22.84
C LYS A 33 -1.53 7.73 -22.51
N PHE A 34 -2.00 7.31 -21.32
CA PHE A 34 -3.33 7.68 -20.80
C PHE A 34 -3.33 9.01 -20.04
N GLY A 35 -2.21 9.74 -20.01
CA GLY A 35 -2.07 11.01 -19.29
C GLY A 35 -1.91 10.85 -17.77
N ILE A 36 -1.59 9.64 -17.31
CA ILE A 36 -1.28 9.34 -15.92
C ILE A 36 0.23 9.51 -15.72
N ASP A 37 0.63 10.71 -15.29
CA ASP A 37 2.02 11.08 -15.01
C ASP A 37 2.28 11.01 -13.50
N LEU A 38 2.75 9.85 -13.03
CA LEU A 38 3.03 9.63 -11.61
C LEU A 38 4.15 10.53 -11.08
N VAL A 39 5.11 10.89 -11.93
CA VAL A 39 6.21 11.79 -11.54
C VAL A 39 5.64 13.15 -11.16
N ARG A 40 4.73 13.66 -11.99
CA ARG A 40 4.02 14.92 -11.71
C ARG A 40 3.12 14.83 -10.47
N TYR A 41 2.39 13.74 -10.28
CA TYR A 41 1.44 13.61 -9.17
C TYR A 41 2.12 13.37 -7.82
N ASN A 42 3.20 12.59 -7.81
CA ASN A 42 3.91 12.23 -6.58
C ASN A 42 5.03 13.25 -6.25
N GLY A 43 5.42 14.10 -7.20
CA GLY A 43 6.44 15.12 -6.98
C GLY A 43 7.88 14.57 -6.91
N ASN A 44 8.07 13.32 -7.35
CA ASN A 44 9.37 12.64 -7.39
C ASN A 44 9.52 11.88 -8.73
N ASP A 45 10.73 11.49 -9.08
CA ASP A 45 11.03 10.72 -10.29
C ASP A 45 10.80 9.20 -10.13
N GLN A 46 10.10 8.80 -9.07
CA GLN A 46 9.89 7.40 -8.75
C GLN A 46 8.60 6.88 -9.37
N TRP A 47 8.74 5.89 -10.26
CA TRP A 47 7.64 5.04 -10.72
C TRP A 47 7.32 3.94 -9.71
N SER A 48 7.21 4.32 -8.44
CA SER A 48 6.86 3.44 -7.33
C SER A 48 5.47 3.77 -6.79
N LEU A 49 4.76 2.74 -6.36
CA LEU A 49 3.45 2.87 -5.74
C LEU A 49 3.45 2.13 -4.40
N PRO A 50 2.68 2.60 -3.41
CA PRO A 50 2.41 1.82 -2.22
C PRO A 50 1.65 0.55 -2.61
N MET A 51 2.04 -0.58 -2.03
CA MET A 51 1.35 -1.85 -2.20
C MET A 51 0.05 -1.80 -1.38
N PRO A 52 -1.11 -2.13 -1.98
CA PRO A 52 -2.33 -2.26 -1.18
C PRO A 52 -2.15 -3.41 -0.20
N GLY A 53 -2.48 -3.16 1.06
CA GLY A 53 -2.29 -4.11 2.13
C GLY A 53 -3.41 -4.08 3.15
N ARG A 54 -3.59 -5.22 3.82
CA ARG A 54 -4.52 -5.43 4.91
C ARG A 54 -3.76 -6.01 6.10
N PHE A 55 -3.96 -5.37 7.25
CA PHE A 55 -3.37 -5.80 8.51
C PHE A 55 -4.47 -5.88 9.56
N VAL A 56 -4.49 -6.96 10.33
CA VAL A 56 -5.34 -7.11 11.51
C VAL A 56 -4.44 -7.09 12.73
N LEU A 57 -4.73 -6.18 13.66
CA LEU A 57 -3.99 -6.04 14.92
C LEU A 57 -4.89 -6.46 16.08
N ASP A 58 -4.31 -7.14 17.07
CA ASP A 58 -4.98 -7.38 18.35
C ASP A 58 -5.02 -6.11 19.22
N GLN A 59 -5.73 -6.16 20.36
CA GLN A 59 -5.85 -5.04 21.29
C GLN A 59 -4.52 -4.62 21.95
N LYS A 60 -3.48 -5.46 21.87
CA LYS A 60 -2.13 -5.15 22.37
C LYS A 60 -1.25 -4.55 21.26
N GLY A 61 -1.80 -4.35 20.07
CA GLY A 61 -1.09 -3.79 18.91
C GLY A 61 -0.23 -4.82 18.16
N LYS A 62 -0.41 -6.12 18.40
CA LYS A 62 0.31 -7.15 17.65
C LYS A 62 -0.40 -7.45 16.33
N VAL A 63 0.35 -7.47 15.23
CA VAL A 63 -0.17 -7.93 13.94
C VAL A 63 -0.43 -9.44 14.00
N VAL A 64 -1.68 -9.85 13.77
CA VAL A 64 -2.14 -11.26 13.79
C VAL A 64 -2.46 -11.80 12.40
N SER A 65 -2.61 -10.92 11.42
CA SER A 65 -2.75 -11.23 10.00
C SER A 65 -2.21 -10.04 9.20
N ALA A 66 -1.48 -10.33 8.13
CA ALA A 66 -0.86 -9.35 7.25
C ALA A 66 -0.88 -9.89 5.82
N GLU A 67 -1.39 -9.09 4.91
CA GLU A 67 -1.46 -9.41 3.49
C GLU A 67 -1.20 -8.15 2.68
N ALA A 68 -0.35 -8.24 1.67
CA ALA A 68 -0.08 -7.16 0.73
C ALA A 68 0.25 -7.79 -0.63
N ASP A 69 -0.36 -7.29 -1.70
CA ASP A 69 -0.16 -7.80 -3.06
C ASP A 69 -0.15 -6.62 -4.04
N PRO A 70 0.84 -6.48 -4.94
CA PRO A 70 0.83 -5.44 -5.98
C PRO A 70 -0.40 -5.51 -6.89
N ASP A 71 -0.95 -6.71 -7.09
CA ASP A 71 -2.21 -6.90 -7.80
C ASP A 71 -3.38 -6.55 -6.88
N TYR A 72 -3.84 -5.30 -6.98
CA TYR A 72 -4.97 -4.77 -6.21
C TYR A 72 -6.30 -5.51 -6.45
N THR A 73 -6.38 -6.36 -7.48
CA THR A 73 -7.56 -7.18 -7.76
C THR A 73 -7.59 -8.46 -6.93
N ARG A 74 -6.46 -8.88 -6.36
CA ARG A 74 -6.39 -9.97 -5.39
C ARG A 74 -6.92 -9.50 -4.05
N ARG A 75 -8.21 -9.77 -3.84
CA ARG A 75 -8.94 -9.43 -2.63
C ARG A 75 -9.44 -10.71 -1.95
N PRO A 76 -9.08 -10.95 -0.69
CA PRO A 76 -9.62 -12.06 0.07
C PRO A 76 -11.09 -11.82 0.42
N GLU A 77 -11.84 -12.91 0.62
CA GLU A 77 -13.25 -12.84 0.95
C GLU A 77 -13.46 -12.13 2.30
N PRO A 78 -14.45 -11.22 2.42
CA PRO A 78 -14.71 -10.52 3.68
C PRO A 78 -14.92 -11.46 4.89
N SER A 79 -15.47 -12.65 4.65
CA SER A 79 -15.66 -13.67 5.69
C SER A 79 -14.34 -14.14 6.30
N GLU A 80 -13.25 -14.19 5.53
CA GLU A 80 -11.93 -14.61 6.05
C GLU A 80 -11.41 -13.63 7.09
N ILE A 81 -11.62 -12.32 6.88
CA ILE A 81 -11.27 -11.28 7.85
C ILE A 81 -12.08 -11.46 9.13
N VAL A 82 -13.39 -11.71 9.00
CA VAL A 82 -14.28 -11.92 10.16
C VAL A 82 -13.82 -13.13 10.99
N GLU A 83 -13.38 -14.21 10.35
CA GLU A 83 -12.84 -15.38 11.05
C GLU A 83 -11.50 -15.10 11.75
N VAL A 84 -10.65 -14.23 11.19
CA VAL A 84 -9.45 -13.75 11.91
C VAL A 84 -9.84 -12.93 13.13
N LEU A 85 -10.80 -12.00 12.99
CA LEU A 85 -11.28 -11.14 14.08
C LEU A 85 -11.86 -11.97 15.23
N LYS A 86 -12.68 -12.98 14.95
CA LYS A 86 -13.25 -13.87 15.98
C LYS A 86 -12.20 -14.59 16.85
N LYS A 87 -10.96 -14.73 16.38
CA LYS A 87 -9.87 -15.39 17.13
C LYS A 87 -9.11 -14.45 18.06
N ILE A 88 -9.34 -13.14 17.95
CA ILE A 88 -8.61 -12.11 18.70
C ILE A 88 -9.50 -11.21 19.56
N VAL A 89 -10.82 -11.47 19.58
CA VAL A 89 -11.78 -10.87 20.52
C VAL A 89 -11.96 -11.78 21.73
#